data_AF-A0AAV9J2E4-F1
#
_entry.id   AF-A0AAV9J2E4-F1
#
_cell.length_a   1.000
_cell.length_b   1.000
_cell.length_c   1.000
_cell.angle_alpha   90.00
_cell.angle_beta   90.00
_cell.angle_gamma   90.00
#
_symmetry.space_group_name_H-M   'P 1'
#
loop_
_entity.id
_entity.type
_entity.pdbx_description
1 polymer ?
#
loop_
_entity_poly.entity_id
_entity_poly.type
_entity_poly.pdbx_seq_one_letter_code
_entity_poly.pdbx_strand_id
1 'polypeptide(L)'
;MFVCGQVTGRRQNEKTAPGAAMMHRHGRGAVWRRCAIEASSGGGRGAPLGRAQVAAHHRSGQSSVLNDLSRRTFLQHILAALLAVTLAPKATVAQVPSTGFSGQRPAARHAVASLPQNLESLYEQAQKLARNSKYDEALRLYSTVIEQAPDYALAYGNRGNVNVALGQYAEALNDYNEAIALAEAPSAPRDRELWVTYWNRGALHRQLQHPSDAIRDYDRAIALRPGEPLLWVNRAVVYLEQHDYAAALRDYQHAVEQRGGQVEPFWLDYALVLYQCDRAPDAVGILRRMAVSRSLGNSDDVKAALAVLLHALGAVADAETVWSGVQRPRPYQNLDFLRSERHWPPRALEAAAQFHRLEAGSATASR
;
A
#
# COMPACT_ATOMS: atom_id res chain seq x y z
N MET A 1 -27.19 -43.55 9.27
CA MET A 1 -28.53 -44.10 9.60
C MET A 1 -29.25 -43.02 10.41
N PHE A 2 -30.40 -42.52 9.96
CA PHE A 2 -31.28 -41.66 10.75
C PHE A 2 -31.96 -42.47 11.87
N VAL A 3 -32.30 -41.83 13.01
CA VAL A 3 -33.64 -41.89 13.63
C VAL A 3 -33.84 -40.62 14.47
N CYS A 4 -35.06 -40.07 14.45
CA CYS A 4 -35.54 -38.95 15.26
C CYS A 4 -36.51 -39.47 16.34
N GLY A 5 -36.70 -38.75 17.45
CA GLY A 5 -37.66 -39.10 18.51
C GLY A 5 -38.17 -37.86 19.25
N GLN A 6 -39.49 -37.67 19.30
CA GLN A 6 -40.15 -36.40 19.65
C GLN A 6 -40.93 -36.41 20.98
N VAL A 7 -40.91 -35.25 21.67
CA VAL A 7 -42.04 -34.45 22.19
C VAL A 7 -43.09 -35.06 23.16
N THR A 8 -43.20 -34.41 24.32
CA THR A 8 -44.46 -33.96 25.00
C THR A 8 -44.12 -32.76 25.90
N GLY A 9 -44.91 -31.70 26.11
CA GLY A 9 -46.20 -31.26 25.55
C GLY A 9 -47.11 -30.61 26.60
N ARG A 10 -47.72 -29.43 26.30
CA ARG A 10 -48.72 -28.63 27.10
C ARG A 10 -48.11 -27.78 28.25
N ARG A 11 -48.57 -26.56 28.60
CA ARG A 11 -49.77 -25.71 28.30
C ARG A 11 -49.47 -24.26 28.80
N GLN A 12 -50.18 -23.13 28.56
CA GLN A 12 -51.35 -22.73 27.75
C GLN A 12 -51.38 -21.17 27.56
N ASN A 13 -52.05 -20.67 26.49
CA ASN A 13 -52.87 -19.44 26.25
C ASN A 13 -52.82 -18.20 27.21
N GLU A 14 -53.12 -16.93 26.85
CA GLU A 14 -53.55 -16.20 25.61
C GLU A 14 -53.64 -14.67 25.89
N LYS A 15 -53.80 -13.83 24.82
CA LYS A 15 -54.37 -12.44 24.82
C LYS A 15 -53.53 -11.34 25.53
N THR A 16 -53.47 -10.05 25.15
CA THR A 16 -54.18 -9.20 24.15
C THR A 16 -53.36 -7.92 23.85
N ALA A 17 -53.57 -7.26 22.70
CA ALA A 17 -53.22 -5.84 22.43
C ALA A 17 -54.54 -5.03 22.26
N PRO A 18 -54.64 -3.67 22.39
CA PRO A 18 -54.06 -2.73 21.39
C PRO A 18 -53.76 -1.24 21.82
N GLY A 19 -53.11 -0.47 20.91
CA GLY A 19 -53.19 1.02 20.77
C GLY A 19 -52.41 1.92 21.78
N ALA A 20 -52.21 3.23 21.57
CA ALA A 20 -52.19 4.10 20.37
C ALA A 20 -51.67 5.53 20.74
N ALA A 21 -50.97 6.24 19.81
CA ALA A 21 -50.61 7.69 19.84
C ALA A 21 -49.75 8.22 21.05
N MET A 22 -48.84 9.20 20.94
CA MET A 22 -49.00 10.58 20.42
C MET A 22 -47.62 11.27 20.17
N MET A 23 -47.62 12.44 19.51
CA MET A 23 -46.44 13.26 19.15
C MET A 23 -45.79 13.98 20.35
N HIS A 24 -44.51 14.41 20.21
CA HIS A 24 -44.17 15.85 20.18
C HIS A 24 -42.77 16.15 19.60
N ARG A 25 -42.55 17.43 19.23
CA ARG A 25 -41.43 17.96 18.43
C ARG A 25 -40.23 18.47 19.25
N HIS A 26 -39.16 18.77 18.51
CA HIS A 26 -38.01 19.66 18.79
C HIS A 26 -36.76 18.98 19.39
N GLY A 27 -35.52 19.32 18.98
CA GLY A 27 -35.13 20.12 17.81
C GLY A 27 -33.79 20.85 17.96
N ARG A 28 -32.83 20.53 17.06
CA ARG A 28 -31.55 21.24 16.78
C ARG A 28 -30.52 21.28 17.91
N GLY A 29 -29.25 21.48 17.50
CA GLY A 29 -28.25 22.16 18.34
C GLY A 29 -26.94 21.41 18.52
N ALA A 30 -25.97 21.65 17.63
CA ALA A 30 -24.57 21.35 17.93
C ALA A 30 -23.99 22.38 18.93
N VAL A 31 -22.90 22.04 19.62
CA VAL A 31 -21.59 22.77 19.57
C VAL A 31 -20.64 22.28 20.68
N TRP A 32 -19.35 22.31 20.31
CA TRP A 32 -18.15 21.96 21.06
C TRP A 32 -17.91 22.67 22.41
N ARG A 33 -17.24 21.97 23.34
CA ARG A 33 -16.09 22.42 24.19
C ARG A 33 -15.48 21.19 24.89
N ARG A 34 -14.21 20.83 24.62
CA ARG A 34 -13.02 21.15 25.43
C ARG A 34 -13.22 21.07 26.95
N CYS A 35 -12.72 19.98 27.56
CA CYS A 35 -12.27 20.00 28.95
C CYS A 35 -10.86 20.58 29.04
N ALA A 36 -10.66 21.52 29.95
CA ALA A 36 -9.36 21.81 30.54
C ALA A 36 -9.33 21.16 31.95
N ILE A 37 -8.14 20.84 32.45
CA ILE A 37 -7.93 20.48 33.85
C ILE A 37 -7.16 21.62 34.51
N GLU A 38 -7.56 21.95 35.74
CA GLU A 38 -7.09 23.09 36.51
C GLU A 38 -5.73 22.82 37.19
N ALA A 39 -4.96 23.89 37.39
CA ALA A 39 -4.02 23.99 38.50
C ALA A 39 -3.91 25.47 38.92
N SER A 40 -4.26 25.76 40.18
CA SER A 40 -4.01 27.02 40.88
C SER A 40 -2.50 27.16 41.23
N SER A 41 -1.93 28.28 41.69
CA SER A 41 -2.45 29.45 42.41
C SER A 41 -1.40 30.58 42.47
N GLY A 42 -1.85 31.85 42.52
CA GLY A 42 -1.05 33.02 42.95
C GLY A 42 -0.04 33.57 41.91
N GLY A 43 0.25 34.88 41.83
CA GLY A 43 -0.25 36.01 42.61
C GLY A 43 0.85 37.07 42.80
N GLY A 44 0.88 38.13 41.98
CA GLY A 44 1.90 39.18 42.08
C GLY A 44 1.82 40.19 40.93
N ARG A 45 2.10 41.48 41.20
CA ARG A 45 1.94 42.60 40.26
C ARG A 45 3.30 43.13 39.79
N GLY A 46 3.38 43.71 38.59
CA GLY A 46 4.51 44.57 38.21
C GLY A 46 4.83 44.58 36.71
N ALA A 47 4.83 45.79 36.13
CA ALA A 47 5.43 46.15 34.85
C ALA A 47 6.17 47.50 35.06
N PRO A 48 6.89 48.11 34.09
CA PRO A 48 7.23 47.68 32.72
C PRO A 48 8.72 47.95 32.34
N LEU A 49 9.02 47.96 31.02
CA LEU A 49 10.16 48.61 30.32
C LEU A 49 11.54 47.93 30.29
N GLY A 50 12.23 48.06 29.15
CA GLY A 50 13.67 47.80 28.99
C GLY A 50 14.10 47.28 27.60
N ARG A 51 14.54 48.17 26.71
CA ARG A 51 15.26 47.78 25.47
C ARG A 51 16.71 47.40 25.80
N ALA A 52 17.22 46.32 25.22
CA ALA A 52 18.66 46.16 24.95
C ALA A 52 18.89 45.19 23.77
N GLN A 53 20.00 45.37 23.06
CA GLN A 53 20.35 44.66 21.82
C GLN A 53 21.85 44.32 21.88
N VAL A 54 22.29 43.30 21.12
CA VAL A 54 23.70 42.98 20.74
C VAL A 54 24.52 41.99 21.62
N ALA A 55 24.85 40.84 20.97
CA ALA A 55 26.06 40.00 20.97
C ALA A 55 26.56 39.13 22.16
N ALA A 56 26.61 37.80 21.87
CA ALA A 56 27.73 36.83 22.02
C ALA A 56 28.51 36.69 23.36
N HIS A 57 28.63 35.51 23.98
CA HIS A 57 29.24 34.26 23.45
C HIS A 57 28.93 32.99 24.30
N HIS A 58 29.09 31.79 23.69
CA HIS A 58 29.40 30.45 24.29
C HIS A 58 28.85 30.07 25.69
N ARG A 59 28.09 28.98 25.90
CA ARG A 59 28.42 27.56 25.60
C ARG A 59 27.23 26.62 25.96
N SER A 60 27.24 25.39 25.41
CA SER A 60 26.57 24.14 25.89
C SER A 60 25.06 24.10 26.14
N GLY A 61 24.38 23.10 25.54
CA GLY A 61 23.01 22.71 25.90
C GLY A 61 22.33 21.83 24.85
N GLN A 62 22.48 20.51 24.94
CA GLN A 62 21.73 19.56 24.10
C GLN A 62 20.27 19.46 24.58
N SER A 63 19.29 19.49 23.66
CA SER A 63 18.13 18.56 23.63
C SER A 63 17.07 18.94 22.57
N SER A 64 16.23 17.97 22.21
CA SER A 64 14.98 18.10 21.44
C SER A 64 15.02 18.57 19.97
N VAL A 65 15.75 17.84 19.11
CA VAL A 65 15.39 17.72 17.67
C VAL A 65 15.34 16.23 17.29
N LEU A 66 14.30 15.53 17.74
CA LEU A 66 14.15 14.07 17.57
C LEU A 66 12.72 13.62 17.18
N ASN A 67 11.94 14.44 16.48
CA ASN A 67 10.58 14.03 16.08
C ASN A 67 10.07 14.49 14.70
N ASP A 68 10.95 14.93 13.79
CA ASP A 68 10.52 15.46 12.47
C ASP A 68 11.25 14.85 11.24
N LEU A 69 12.14 13.87 11.44
CA LEU A 69 12.83 13.19 10.33
C LEU A 69 12.08 11.95 9.79
N SER A 70 11.15 11.36 10.53
CA SER A 70 10.44 10.13 10.13
C SER A 70 9.32 10.34 9.12
N ARG A 71 8.83 11.59 8.95
CA ARG A 71 7.74 11.91 8.02
C ARG A 71 8.21 12.35 6.63
N ARG A 72 9.38 13.00 6.53
CA ARG A 72 9.91 13.52 5.26
C ARG A 72 10.42 12.41 4.34
N THR A 73 11.09 11.40 4.88
CA THR A 73 11.56 10.22 4.11
C THR A 73 10.40 9.37 3.60
N PHE A 74 9.36 9.15 4.43
CA PHE A 74 8.16 8.40 4.03
C PHE A 74 7.42 9.04 2.86
N LEU A 75 7.24 10.37 2.89
CA LEU A 75 6.61 11.10 1.78
C LEU A 75 7.48 11.12 0.51
N GLN A 76 8.81 11.18 0.61
CA GLN A 76 9.69 11.17 -0.56
C GLN A 76 9.68 9.84 -1.33
N HIS A 77 9.58 8.69 -0.65
CA HIS A 77 9.53 7.38 -1.32
C HIS A 77 8.16 7.15 -2.01
N ILE A 78 7.07 7.64 -1.42
CA ILE A 78 5.74 7.62 -2.05
C ILE A 78 5.70 8.58 -3.26
N LEU A 79 6.37 9.74 -3.18
CA LEU A 79 6.45 10.68 -4.31
C LEU A 79 7.25 10.12 -5.49
N ALA A 80 8.30 9.34 -5.23
CA ALA A 80 9.10 8.69 -6.27
C ALA A 80 8.30 7.65 -7.08
N ALA A 81 7.45 6.86 -6.41
CA ALA A 81 6.53 5.93 -7.06
C ALA A 81 5.49 6.63 -7.96
N LEU A 82 5.20 7.91 -7.72
CA LEU A 82 4.28 8.75 -8.50
C LEU A 82 4.98 9.63 -9.57
N LEU A 83 6.30 9.52 -9.73
CA LEU A 83 7.08 10.33 -10.68
C LEU A 83 7.94 9.54 -11.68
N ALA A 84 8.04 8.21 -11.54
CA ALA A 84 8.83 7.35 -12.41
C ALA A 84 8.16 7.02 -13.78
N VAL A 85 7.28 7.89 -14.30
CA VAL A 85 6.73 7.75 -15.66
C VAL A 85 6.80 9.06 -16.43
N THR A 86 7.99 9.34 -16.97
CA THR A 86 8.21 10.12 -18.20
C THR A 86 9.60 9.83 -18.77
N LEU A 87 9.67 9.57 -20.08
CA LEU A 87 10.85 9.54 -20.99
C LEU A 87 11.49 8.18 -21.38
N ALA A 88 10.86 7.57 -22.39
CA ALA A 88 11.47 7.18 -23.67
C ALA A 88 12.22 5.82 -23.79
N PRO A 89 12.35 5.27 -25.02
CA PRO A 89 12.48 3.83 -25.22
C PRO A 89 13.93 3.32 -25.34
N LYS A 90 14.23 2.31 -24.53
CA LYS A 90 15.12 1.16 -24.77
C LYS A 90 15.03 0.31 -23.51
N ALA A 91 15.05 -1.02 -23.64
CA ALA A 91 14.87 -1.95 -22.51
C ALA A 91 15.83 -1.60 -21.36
N THR A 92 15.28 -0.88 -20.37
CA THR A 92 15.98 -0.38 -19.20
C THR A 92 15.28 -1.05 -18.05
N VAL A 93 16.02 -1.90 -17.34
CA VAL A 93 15.53 -2.68 -16.21
C VAL A 93 14.75 -1.74 -15.28
N ALA A 94 13.45 -2.00 -15.12
CA ALA A 94 12.69 -1.42 -14.04
C ALA A 94 13.39 -1.87 -12.76
N GLN A 95 14.10 -0.95 -12.11
CA GLN A 95 14.59 -1.20 -10.76
C GLN A 95 13.35 -1.53 -9.94
N VAL A 96 13.28 -2.77 -9.43
CA VAL A 96 12.32 -3.12 -8.39
C VAL A 96 12.47 -2.03 -7.35
N PRO A 97 11.40 -1.28 -7.03
CA PRO A 97 11.53 -0.19 -6.10
C PRO A 97 12.10 -0.78 -4.82
N SER A 98 13.25 -0.25 -4.40
CA SER A 98 13.79 -0.50 -3.07
C SER A 98 12.87 0.20 -2.08
N THR A 99 11.68 -0.37 -1.89
CA THR A 99 10.78 -0.11 -0.77
C THR A 99 11.54 -0.51 0.46
N GLY A 100 12.32 0.45 0.96
CA GLY A 100 13.32 0.21 1.96
C GLY A 100 12.64 -0.37 3.18
N PHE A 101 13.03 -1.60 3.53
CA PHE A 101 13.83 -1.81 4.72
C PHE A 101 13.48 -0.85 5.88
N SER A 102 12.21 -0.82 6.29
CA SER A 102 11.82 -0.35 7.60
C SER A 102 12.26 -1.42 8.61
N GLY A 103 13.58 -1.55 8.75
CA GLY A 103 14.26 -2.36 9.74
C GLY A 103 14.10 -1.73 11.12
N GLN A 104 12.86 -1.49 11.54
CA GLN A 104 12.51 -1.53 12.95
C GLN A 104 12.34 -3.00 13.30
N ARG A 105 13.29 -3.53 14.05
CA ARG A 105 13.15 -4.84 14.69
C ARG A 105 11.84 -4.83 15.49
N PRO A 106 10.86 -5.72 15.22
CA PRO A 106 10.16 -6.28 16.36
C PRO A 106 11.23 -6.99 17.20
N ALA A 107 11.19 -6.81 18.52
CA ALA A 107 12.11 -7.50 19.43
C ALA A 107 11.70 -8.99 19.56
N ALA A 108 11.77 -9.74 18.45
CA ALA A 108 11.49 -11.17 18.38
C ALA A 108 12.80 -11.95 18.56
N ARG A 109 13.25 -12.04 19.81
CA ARG A 109 14.30 -12.98 20.19
C ARG A 109 13.70 -14.40 20.17
N HIS A 110 14.39 -15.31 19.47
CA HIS A 110 14.13 -16.76 19.39
C HIS A 110 12.92 -17.18 18.53
N ALA A 111 12.97 -18.24 17.71
CA ALA A 111 14.05 -19.21 17.49
C ALA A 111 14.38 -19.34 15.99
N VAL A 112 15.63 -19.05 15.65
CA VAL A 112 16.38 -19.53 14.48
C VAL A 112 17.68 -20.10 15.09
N ALA A 113 18.40 -20.99 14.39
CA ALA A 113 19.75 -21.38 14.82
C ALA A 113 20.56 -20.10 15.08
N SER A 114 21.02 -19.89 16.32
CA SER A 114 21.58 -18.60 16.71
C SER A 114 22.95 -18.44 16.06
N LEU A 115 23.04 -17.54 15.08
CA LEU A 115 24.30 -17.21 14.43
C LEU A 115 25.36 -16.88 15.49
N PRO A 116 26.59 -17.41 15.36
CA PRO A 116 27.75 -16.90 16.06
C PRO A 116 27.85 -15.37 15.92
N GLN A 117 28.21 -14.67 17.00
CA GLN A 117 28.14 -13.21 17.07
C GLN A 117 28.95 -12.49 15.97
N ASN A 118 30.04 -13.10 15.50
CA ASN A 118 30.81 -12.63 14.36
C ASN A 118 30.02 -12.70 13.04
N LEU A 119 29.27 -13.79 12.79
CA LEU A 119 28.43 -13.93 11.60
C LEU A 119 27.21 -13.02 11.64
N GLU A 120 26.59 -12.84 12.82
CA GLU A 120 25.50 -11.87 12.99
C GLU A 120 25.99 -10.44 12.65
N SER A 121 27.19 -10.06 13.09
CA SER A 121 27.80 -8.76 12.76
C SER A 121 28.06 -8.59 11.25
N LEU A 122 28.55 -9.64 10.57
CA LEU A 122 28.74 -9.63 9.11
C LEU A 122 27.40 -9.53 8.37
N TYR A 123 26.37 -10.22 8.85
CA TYR A 123 25.02 -10.20 8.30
C TYR A 123 24.34 -8.82 8.48
N GLU A 124 24.41 -8.22 9.68
CA GLU A 124 23.93 -6.85 9.92
C GLU A 124 24.69 -5.82 9.05
N GLN A 125 26.01 -6.01 8.85
CA GLN A 125 26.81 -5.18 7.95
C GLN A 125 26.37 -5.35 6.48
N ALA A 126 26.12 -6.58 6.02
CA ALA A 126 25.62 -6.88 4.68
C ALA A 126 24.26 -6.19 4.42
N GLN A 127 23.34 -6.27 5.39
CA GLN A 127 22.07 -5.53 5.33
C GLN A 127 22.29 -4.02 5.23
N LYS A 128 23.20 -3.45 6.03
CA LYS A 128 23.52 -2.02 5.98
C LYS A 128 24.11 -1.61 4.63
N LEU A 129 24.94 -2.44 4.01
CA LEU A 129 25.50 -2.20 2.69
C LEU A 129 24.42 -2.25 1.61
N ALA A 130 23.56 -3.27 1.63
CA ALA A 130 22.43 -3.40 0.71
C ALA A 130 21.46 -2.20 0.80
N ARG A 131 21.13 -1.73 2.01
CA ARG A 131 20.30 -0.52 2.23
C ARG A 131 20.93 0.76 1.68
N ASN A 132 22.26 0.80 1.54
CA ASN A 132 23.00 1.93 0.98
C ASN A 132 23.41 1.69 -0.48
N SER A 133 22.75 0.76 -1.18
CA SER A 133 23.01 0.38 -2.58
C SER A 133 24.44 -0.09 -2.88
N LYS A 134 25.21 -0.50 -1.87
CA LYS A 134 26.56 -1.07 -2.00
C LYS A 134 26.46 -2.57 -2.25
N TYR A 135 25.84 -2.93 -3.37
CA TYR A 135 25.38 -4.29 -3.63
C TYR A 135 26.53 -5.31 -3.74
N ASP A 136 27.63 -5.01 -4.43
CA ASP A 136 28.78 -5.94 -4.54
C ASP A 136 29.45 -6.21 -3.18
N GLU A 137 29.53 -5.20 -2.30
CA GLU A 137 30.02 -5.37 -0.93
C GLU A 137 29.06 -6.23 -0.11
N ALA A 138 27.74 -6.02 -0.26
CA ALA A 138 26.72 -6.79 0.43
C ALA A 138 26.70 -8.27 -0.03
N LEU A 139 26.81 -8.54 -1.33
CA LEU A 139 26.88 -9.91 -1.88
C LEU A 139 28.04 -10.69 -1.28
N ARG A 140 29.25 -10.09 -1.23
CA ARG A 140 30.42 -10.74 -0.63
C ARG A 140 30.17 -11.11 0.83
N LEU A 141 29.64 -10.20 1.63
CA LEU A 141 29.37 -10.48 3.04
C LEU A 141 28.26 -11.53 3.23
N TYR A 142 27.18 -11.51 2.44
CA TYR A 142 26.16 -12.56 2.51
C TYR A 142 26.72 -13.93 2.10
N SER A 143 27.53 -14.01 1.04
CA SER A 143 28.21 -15.26 0.67
C SER A 143 29.14 -15.76 1.79
N THR A 144 29.93 -14.89 2.41
CA THR A 144 30.77 -15.26 3.57
C THR A 144 29.97 -15.73 4.79
N VAL A 145 28.75 -15.22 5.00
CA VAL A 145 27.83 -15.73 6.03
C VAL A 145 27.30 -17.12 5.65
N ILE A 146 26.87 -17.31 4.39
CA ILE A 146 26.36 -18.58 3.87
C ILE A 146 27.44 -19.68 3.88
N GLU A 147 28.68 -19.36 3.53
CA GLU A 147 29.83 -20.28 3.59
C GLU A 147 30.10 -20.82 5.01
N GLN A 148 29.80 -20.02 6.05
CA GLN A 148 30.04 -20.37 7.46
C GLN A 148 28.78 -20.83 8.21
N ALA A 149 27.58 -20.55 7.67
CA ALA A 149 26.28 -20.94 8.21
C ALA A 149 25.31 -21.28 7.04
N PRO A 150 25.51 -22.43 6.37
CA PRO A 150 24.75 -22.80 5.17
C PRO A 150 23.28 -23.16 5.47
N ASP A 151 22.89 -23.30 6.73
CA ASP A 151 21.51 -23.48 7.18
C ASP A 151 20.79 -22.15 7.48
N TYR A 152 21.47 -21.01 7.40
CA TYR A 152 20.89 -19.70 7.73
C TYR A 152 20.11 -19.09 6.56
N ALA A 153 18.87 -19.59 6.39
CA ALA A 153 17.91 -19.20 5.35
C ALA A 153 17.78 -17.67 5.10
N LEU A 154 17.86 -16.85 6.15
CA LEU A 154 17.72 -15.39 6.05
C LEU A 154 18.88 -14.71 5.29
N ALA A 155 20.08 -15.30 5.24
CA ALA A 155 21.16 -14.78 4.40
C ALA A 155 20.91 -15.06 2.92
N TYR A 156 20.41 -16.26 2.57
CA TYR A 156 19.99 -16.57 1.20
C TYR A 156 18.89 -15.62 0.73
N GLY A 157 17.79 -15.48 1.48
CA GLY A 157 16.69 -14.59 1.09
C GLY A 157 17.13 -13.12 0.90
N ASN A 158 18.06 -12.63 1.73
CA ASN A 158 18.61 -11.29 1.57
C ASN A 158 19.66 -11.15 0.47
N ARG A 159 20.44 -12.20 0.17
CA ARG A 159 21.32 -12.22 -1.01
C ARG A 159 20.49 -12.24 -2.30
N GLY A 160 19.39 -13.00 -2.32
CA GLY A 160 18.39 -12.98 -3.39
C GLY A 160 17.84 -11.57 -3.65
N ASN A 161 17.48 -10.83 -2.60
CA ASN A 161 17.05 -9.42 -2.73
C ASN A 161 18.12 -8.52 -3.37
N VAL A 162 19.42 -8.75 -3.09
CA VAL A 162 20.52 -7.99 -3.71
C VAL A 162 20.74 -8.42 -5.17
N ASN A 163 20.65 -9.72 -5.47
CA ASN A 163 20.70 -10.24 -6.84
C ASN A 163 19.57 -9.64 -7.70
N VAL A 164 18.34 -9.52 -7.18
CA VAL A 164 17.24 -8.81 -7.86
C VAL A 164 17.61 -7.35 -8.16
N ALA A 165 18.19 -6.63 -7.19
CA ALA A 165 18.59 -5.23 -7.37
C ALA A 165 19.72 -5.05 -8.41
N LEU A 166 20.51 -6.10 -8.67
CA LEU A 166 21.56 -6.16 -9.70
C LEU A 166 21.06 -6.72 -11.05
N GLY A 167 19.81 -7.18 -11.15
CA GLY A 167 19.28 -7.84 -12.35
C GLY A 167 19.70 -9.31 -12.52
N GLN A 168 20.33 -9.90 -11.50
CA GLN A 168 20.79 -11.29 -11.45
C GLN A 168 19.64 -12.22 -11.06
N TYR A 169 18.64 -12.34 -11.94
CA TYR A 169 17.36 -12.96 -11.60
C TYR A 169 17.42 -14.47 -11.42
N ALA A 170 18.34 -15.18 -12.11
CA ALA A 170 18.50 -16.62 -11.95
C ALA A 170 19.11 -16.96 -10.58
N GLU A 171 20.13 -16.20 -10.18
CA GLU A 171 20.80 -16.26 -8.89
C GLU A 171 19.84 -15.87 -7.75
N ALA A 172 18.99 -14.86 -7.97
CA ALA A 172 17.92 -14.49 -7.04
C ALA A 172 16.89 -15.60 -6.84
N LEU A 173 16.39 -16.22 -7.91
CA LEU A 173 15.46 -17.35 -7.82
C LEU A 173 16.09 -18.53 -7.08
N ASN A 174 17.36 -18.85 -7.36
CA ASN A 174 18.09 -19.90 -6.65
C ASN A 174 18.20 -19.60 -5.15
N ASP A 175 18.59 -18.39 -4.78
CA ASP A 175 18.69 -17.97 -3.38
C ASP A 175 17.34 -18.00 -2.66
N TYR A 176 16.25 -17.57 -3.30
CA TYR A 176 14.91 -17.68 -2.71
C TYR A 176 14.45 -19.14 -2.57
N ASN A 177 14.80 -20.02 -3.52
CA ASN A 177 14.49 -21.45 -3.45
C ASN A 177 15.19 -22.11 -2.25
N GLU A 178 16.48 -21.87 -2.06
CA GLU A 178 17.23 -22.40 -0.92
C GLU A 178 16.74 -21.83 0.41
N ALA A 179 16.46 -20.52 0.48
CA ALA A 179 15.88 -19.90 1.67
C ALA A 179 14.55 -20.55 2.09
N ILE A 180 13.68 -20.89 1.12
CA ILE A 180 12.40 -21.57 1.38
C ILE A 180 12.65 -23.03 1.76
N ALA A 181 13.53 -23.75 1.06
CA ALA A 181 13.84 -25.15 1.35
C ALA A 181 14.41 -25.35 2.77
N LEU A 182 15.31 -24.47 3.20
CA LEU A 182 15.86 -24.45 4.56
C LEU A 182 14.80 -24.11 5.62
N ALA A 183 13.92 -23.14 5.35
CA ALA A 183 12.90 -22.70 6.31
C ALA A 183 11.69 -23.65 6.42
N GLU A 184 11.40 -24.44 5.39
CA GLU A 184 10.33 -25.46 5.39
C GLU A 184 10.82 -26.87 5.78
N ALA A 185 12.11 -27.06 6.03
CA ALA A 185 12.66 -28.35 6.44
C ALA A 185 12.02 -28.85 7.76
N PRO A 186 11.73 -30.16 7.94
CA PRO A 186 11.02 -30.66 9.12
C PRO A 186 11.70 -30.39 10.48
N SER A 187 13.02 -30.19 10.48
CA SER A 187 13.83 -29.83 11.64
C SER A 187 14.04 -28.32 11.81
N ALA A 188 13.58 -27.50 10.88
CA ALA A 188 13.75 -26.06 10.93
C ALA A 188 12.91 -25.45 12.08
N PRO A 189 13.49 -24.50 12.85
CA PRO A 189 12.68 -23.65 13.70
C PRO A 189 11.62 -22.92 12.88
N ARG A 190 10.40 -22.76 13.42
CA ARG A 190 9.31 -22.09 12.71
C ARG A 190 9.64 -20.62 12.43
N ASP A 191 10.10 -20.34 11.22
CA ASP A 191 10.32 -18.98 10.74
C ASP A 191 8.98 -18.23 10.66
N ARG A 192 8.94 -17.04 11.28
CA ARG A 192 7.78 -16.16 11.27
C ARG A 192 7.79 -15.19 10.08
N GLU A 193 8.92 -15.06 9.39
CA GLU A 193 9.10 -14.12 8.29
C GLU A 193 9.30 -14.81 6.92
N LEU A 194 9.18 -16.15 6.83
CA LEU A 194 9.17 -16.93 5.58
C LEU A 194 8.17 -16.39 4.53
N TRP A 195 7.06 -15.79 4.97
CA TRP A 195 6.11 -15.12 4.09
C TRP A 195 6.74 -13.98 3.26
N VAL A 196 7.82 -13.34 3.74
CA VAL A 196 8.58 -12.30 3.02
C VAL A 196 9.35 -12.93 1.85
N THR A 197 9.96 -14.09 2.05
CA THR A 197 10.71 -14.79 0.99
C THR A 197 9.78 -15.22 -0.14
N TYR A 198 8.61 -15.78 0.21
CA TYR A 198 7.55 -16.05 -0.75
C TYR A 198 7.05 -14.77 -1.44
N TRP A 199 6.81 -13.70 -0.69
CA TRP A 199 6.38 -12.41 -1.25
C TRP A 199 7.37 -11.87 -2.30
N ASN A 200 8.67 -11.90 -1.98
CA ASN A 200 9.72 -11.38 -2.85
C ASN A 200 9.94 -12.28 -4.09
N ARG A 201 9.92 -13.61 -3.93
CA ARG A 201 10.00 -14.55 -5.07
C ARG A 201 8.78 -14.43 -5.98
N GLY A 202 7.58 -14.27 -5.41
CA GLY A 202 6.35 -14.03 -6.17
C GLY A 202 6.39 -12.72 -6.97
N ALA A 203 6.93 -11.64 -6.38
CA ALA A 203 7.16 -10.38 -7.08
C ALA A 203 8.17 -10.51 -8.23
N LEU A 204 9.24 -11.29 -8.04
CA LEU A 204 10.19 -11.60 -9.11
C LEU A 204 9.55 -12.46 -10.22
N HIS A 205 8.75 -13.47 -9.89
CA HIS A 205 8.00 -14.26 -10.86
C HIS A 205 7.04 -13.40 -11.69
N ARG A 206 6.33 -12.44 -11.07
CA ARG A 206 5.50 -11.45 -11.78
C ARG A 206 6.34 -10.61 -12.74
N GLN A 207 7.47 -10.06 -12.29
CA GLN A 207 8.38 -9.29 -13.14
C GLN A 207 8.90 -10.09 -14.35
N LEU A 208 9.18 -11.38 -14.15
CA LEU A 208 9.61 -12.31 -15.20
C LEU A 208 8.46 -12.84 -16.08
N GLN A 209 7.23 -12.33 -15.92
CA GLN A 209 6.05 -12.75 -16.66
C GLN A 209 5.69 -14.24 -16.45
N HIS A 210 5.94 -14.76 -15.24
CA HIS A 210 5.54 -16.09 -14.77
C HIS A 210 4.38 -15.98 -13.75
N PRO A 211 3.17 -15.54 -14.16
CA PRO A 211 2.12 -15.15 -13.22
C PRO A 211 1.56 -16.31 -12.39
N SER A 212 1.56 -17.54 -12.93
CA SER A 212 1.12 -18.75 -12.21
C SER A 212 2.01 -19.06 -11.00
N ASP A 213 3.33 -18.86 -11.13
CA ASP A 213 4.27 -19.02 -10.03
C ASP A 213 4.14 -17.87 -9.03
N ALA A 214 3.93 -16.64 -9.52
CA ALA A 214 3.68 -15.48 -8.68
C ALA A 214 2.45 -15.69 -7.78
N ILE A 215 1.31 -16.10 -8.34
CA ILE A 215 0.08 -16.41 -7.61
C ILE A 215 0.33 -17.48 -6.54
N ARG A 216 0.99 -18.59 -6.90
CA ARG A 216 1.34 -19.68 -5.98
C ARG A 216 2.18 -19.19 -4.79
N ASP A 217 3.14 -18.30 -5.03
CA ASP A 217 3.95 -17.71 -3.97
C ASP A 217 3.17 -16.73 -3.10
N TYR A 218 2.33 -15.88 -3.70
CA TYR A 218 1.43 -15.02 -2.93
C TYR A 218 0.42 -15.83 -2.09
N ASP A 219 -0.09 -16.96 -2.58
CA ASP A 219 -0.96 -17.86 -1.82
C ASP A 219 -0.25 -18.41 -0.58
N ARG A 220 1.02 -18.83 -0.70
CA ARG A 220 1.84 -19.27 0.44
C ARG A 220 2.10 -18.13 1.43
N ALA A 221 2.44 -16.94 0.94
CA ALA A 221 2.64 -15.77 1.79
C ALA A 221 1.34 -15.40 2.55
N ILE A 222 0.19 -15.40 1.89
CA ILE A 222 -1.13 -15.12 2.48
C ILE A 222 -1.50 -16.19 3.52
N ALA A 223 -1.25 -17.47 3.25
CA ALA A 223 -1.51 -18.54 4.21
C ALA A 223 -0.65 -18.40 5.50
N LEU A 224 0.58 -17.89 5.37
CA LEU A 224 1.48 -17.63 6.50
C LEU A 224 1.12 -16.33 7.25
N ARG A 225 0.66 -15.28 6.56
CA ARG A 225 0.36 -13.97 7.13
C ARG A 225 -0.91 -13.35 6.52
N PRO A 226 -2.11 -13.89 6.82
CA PRO A 226 -3.36 -13.49 6.15
C PRO A 226 -3.77 -12.04 6.44
N GLY A 227 -3.31 -11.47 7.57
CA GLY A 227 -3.56 -10.09 7.97
C GLY A 227 -2.63 -9.04 7.34
N GLU A 228 -1.79 -9.39 6.36
CA GLU A 228 -0.95 -8.40 5.64
C GLU A 228 -1.59 -7.97 4.32
N PRO A 229 -2.19 -6.76 4.23
CA PRO A 229 -3.01 -6.38 3.07
C PRO A 229 -2.21 -6.25 1.77
N LEU A 230 -0.91 -5.99 1.86
CA LEU A 230 -0.05 -5.87 0.68
C LEU A 230 0.09 -7.19 -0.09
N LEU A 231 -0.06 -8.34 0.55
CA LEU A 231 0.02 -9.64 -0.13
C LEU A 231 -1.17 -9.84 -1.07
N TRP A 232 -2.38 -9.52 -0.57
CA TRP A 232 -3.61 -9.49 -1.36
C TRP A 232 -3.52 -8.48 -2.51
N VAL A 233 -3.04 -7.25 -2.26
CA VAL A 233 -2.83 -6.25 -3.32
C VAL A 233 -1.89 -6.74 -4.41
N ASN A 234 -0.75 -7.36 -4.06
CA ASN A 234 0.19 -7.84 -5.07
C ASN A 234 -0.41 -9.00 -5.91
N ARG A 235 -1.15 -9.93 -5.30
CA ARG A 235 -1.86 -10.99 -6.03
C ARG A 235 -2.98 -10.42 -6.92
N ALA A 236 -3.71 -9.42 -6.43
CA ALA A 236 -4.73 -8.69 -7.20
C ALA A 236 -4.15 -8.07 -8.48
N VAL A 237 -2.93 -7.53 -8.42
CA VAL A 237 -2.26 -6.96 -9.60
C VAL A 237 -1.86 -8.06 -10.61
N VAL A 238 -1.44 -9.25 -10.17
CA VAL A 238 -1.23 -10.37 -11.11
C VAL A 238 -2.54 -10.78 -11.79
N TYR A 239 -3.64 -10.87 -11.03
CA TYR A 239 -4.96 -11.15 -11.62
C TYR A 239 -5.42 -10.04 -12.58
N LEU A 240 -5.11 -8.77 -12.30
CA LEU A 240 -5.37 -7.63 -13.18
C LEU A 240 -4.59 -7.75 -14.51
N GLU A 241 -3.31 -8.11 -14.44
CA GLU A 241 -2.43 -8.37 -15.59
C GLU A 241 -2.90 -9.59 -16.41
N GLN A 242 -3.51 -10.60 -15.77
CA GLN A 242 -4.14 -11.75 -16.41
C GLN A 242 -5.58 -11.50 -16.91
N HIS A 243 -6.13 -10.29 -16.70
CA HIS A 243 -7.53 -9.94 -16.97
C HIS A 243 -8.59 -10.70 -16.14
N ASP A 244 -8.22 -11.39 -15.05
CA ASP A 244 -9.17 -11.91 -14.05
C ASP A 244 -9.60 -10.79 -13.09
N TYR A 245 -10.43 -9.89 -13.60
CA TYR A 245 -11.00 -8.79 -12.83
C TYR A 245 -11.85 -9.26 -11.65
N ALA A 246 -12.40 -10.48 -11.69
CA ALA A 246 -13.21 -11.02 -10.62
C ALA A 246 -12.35 -11.47 -9.43
N ALA A 247 -11.19 -12.09 -9.69
CA ALA A 247 -10.20 -12.41 -8.66
C ALA A 247 -9.52 -11.15 -8.10
N ALA A 248 -9.09 -10.23 -8.98
CA ALA A 248 -8.52 -8.95 -8.57
C ALA A 248 -9.48 -8.17 -7.65
N LEU A 249 -10.78 -8.12 -7.98
CA LEU A 249 -11.77 -7.43 -7.18
C LEU A 249 -11.90 -8.00 -5.76
N ARG A 250 -11.90 -9.33 -5.60
CA ARG A 250 -11.97 -10.00 -4.29
C ARG A 250 -10.76 -9.66 -3.42
N ASP A 251 -9.57 -9.71 -4.01
CA ASP A 251 -8.32 -9.45 -3.28
C ASP A 251 -8.18 -7.99 -2.87
N TYR A 252 -8.54 -7.05 -3.75
CA TYR A 252 -8.61 -5.63 -3.37
C TYR A 252 -9.65 -5.36 -2.27
N GLN A 253 -10.82 -6.02 -2.31
CA GLN A 253 -11.84 -5.88 -1.25
C GLN A 253 -11.28 -6.30 0.11
N HIS A 254 -10.66 -7.49 0.21
CA HIS A 254 -10.01 -7.93 1.44
C HIS A 254 -8.90 -6.98 1.90
N ALA A 255 -8.09 -6.43 0.98
CA ALA A 255 -7.07 -5.44 1.35
C ALA A 255 -7.66 -4.14 1.93
N VAL A 256 -8.81 -3.66 1.42
CA VAL A 256 -9.51 -2.47 1.94
C VAL A 256 -10.14 -2.75 3.31
N GLU A 257 -10.77 -3.91 3.49
CA GLU A 257 -11.40 -4.32 4.75
C GLU A 257 -10.41 -4.30 5.92
N GLN A 258 -9.21 -4.85 5.72
CA GLN A 258 -8.14 -4.90 6.72
C GLN A 258 -7.55 -3.52 7.09
N ARG A 259 -7.66 -2.52 6.20
CA ARG A 259 -7.08 -1.17 6.38
C ARG A 259 -8.04 -0.16 7.01
N GLY A 260 -9.24 -0.59 7.43
CA GLY A 260 -10.15 0.23 8.23
C GLY A 260 -10.62 1.52 7.54
N GLY A 261 -10.64 1.56 6.21
CA GLY A 261 -11.09 2.72 5.43
C GLY A 261 -10.09 3.87 5.27
N GLN A 262 -8.82 3.69 5.64
CA GLN A 262 -7.77 4.65 5.27
C GLN A 262 -7.54 4.61 3.75
N VAL A 263 -7.42 5.79 3.12
CA VAL A 263 -7.20 5.90 1.68
C VAL A 263 -5.76 5.50 1.34
N GLU A 264 -5.59 4.39 0.63
CA GLU A 264 -4.29 3.83 0.23
C GLU A 264 -4.06 4.00 -1.29
N PRO A 265 -2.81 4.00 -1.80
CA PRO A 265 -2.52 4.23 -3.21
C PRO A 265 -3.21 3.24 -4.18
N PHE A 266 -3.30 1.96 -3.81
CA PHE A 266 -3.91 0.90 -4.62
C PHE A 266 -5.43 1.07 -4.84
N TRP A 267 -6.07 2.03 -4.16
CA TRP A 267 -7.50 2.31 -4.34
C TRP A 267 -7.85 2.80 -5.75
N LEU A 268 -6.87 3.31 -6.51
CA LEU A 268 -7.06 3.69 -7.92
C LEU A 268 -7.36 2.44 -8.77
N ASP A 269 -6.47 1.44 -8.71
CA ASP A 269 -6.62 0.18 -9.43
C ASP A 269 -7.90 -0.54 -8.99
N TYR A 270 -8.18 -0.56 -7.68
CA TYR A 270 -9.43 -1.09 -7.15
C TYR A 270 -10.68 -0.39 -7.72
N ALA A 271 -10.67 0.95 -7.85
CA ALA A 271 -11.78 1.68 -8.45
C ALA A 271 -11.94 1.38 -9.95
N LEU A 272 -10.83 1.25 -10.68
CA LEU A 272 -10.87 0.89 -12.10
C LEU A 272 -11.38 -0.55 -12.30
N VAL A 273 -11.00 -1.48 -11.41
CA VAL A 273 -11.53 -2.86 -11.38
C VAL A 273 -13.01 -2.88 -10.98
N LEU A 274 -13.46 -2.07 -10.01
CA LEU A 274 -14.88 -1.90 -9.70
C LEU A 274 -15.66 -1.44 -10.94
N TYR A 275 -15.15 -0.47 -11.69
CA TYR A 275 -15.79 0.01 -12.91
C TYR A 275 -15.84 -1.07 -14.01
N GLN A 276 -14.76 -1.83 -14.19
CA GLN A 276 -14.73 -2.98 -15.10
C GLN A 276 -15.81 -4.02 -14.73
N CYS A 277 -15.96 -4.32 -13.43
CA CYS A 277 -16.93 -5.24 -12.86
C CYS A 277 -18.35 -4.63 -12.65
N ASP A 278 -18.71 -3.60 -13.43
CA ASP A 278 -20.04 -2.97 -13.45
C ASP A 278 -20.47 -2.22 -12.18
N ARG A 279 -19.55 -2.00 -11.24
CA ARG A 279 -19.77 -1.28 -9.98
C ARG A 279 -19.37 0.19 -10.07
N ALA A 280 -19.84 0.86 -11.12
CA ALA A 280 -19.46 2.25 -11.41
C ALA A 280 -19.78 3.28 -10.28
N PRO A 281 -20.90 3.20 -9.55
CA PRO A 281 -21.14 4.09 -8.40
C PRO A 281 -20.11 3.93 -7.28
N ASP A 282 -19.68 2.69 -7.01
CA ASP A 282 -18.67 2.39 -6.00
C ASP A 282 -17.28 2.88 -6.45
N ALA A 283 -16.93 2.69 -7.72
CA ALA A 283 -15.70 3.18 -8.33
C ALA A 283 -15.56 4.71 -8.17
N VAL A 284 -16.60 5.46 -8.56
CA VAL A 284 -16.62 6.93 -8.40
C VAL A 284 -16.65 7.33 -6.92
N GLY A 285 -17.31 6.56 -6.04
CA GLY A 285 -17.28 6.78 -4.59
C GLY A 285 -15.90 6.56 -3.96
N ILE A 286 -15.09 5.63 -4.47
CA ILE A 286 -13.68 5.45 -4.09
C ILE A 286 -12.86 6.63 -4.62
N LEU A 287 -12.93 6.94 -5.91
CA LEU A 287 -12.14 8.01 -6.53
C LEU A 287 -12.44 9.40 -5.95
N ARG A 288 -13.71 9.72 -5.64
CA ARG A 288 -14.07 10.96 -4.92
C ARG A 288 -13.43 11.04 -3.53
N ARG A 289 -13.33 9.92 -2.79
CA ARG A 289 -12.61 9.87 -1.50
C ARG A 289 -11.10 10.04 -1.67
N MET A 290 -10.51 9.50 -2.75
CA MET A 290 -9.10 9.73 -3.09
C MET A 290 -8.83 11.20 -3.45
N ALA A 291 -9.70 11.80 -4.28
CA ALA A 291 -9.57 13.18 -4.77
C ALA A 291 -9.61 14.25 -3.66
N VAL A 292 -10.21 13.96 -2.51
CA VAL A 292 -10.22 14.86 -1.33
C VAL A 292 -9.18 14.47 -0.26
N SER A 293 -8.42 13.40 -0.46
CA SER A 293 -7.38 12.97 0.48
C SER A 293 -6.18 13.92 0.47
N ARG A 294 -5.60 14.20 1.63
CA ARG A 294 -4.39 15.04 1.75
C ARG A 294 -3.17 14.48 1.00
N SER A 295 -3.09 13.17 0.84
CA SER A 295 -1.96 12.49 0.19
C SER A 295 -2.12 12.34 -1.33
N LEU A 296 -3.35 12.07 -1.78
CA LEU A 296 -3.63 11.66 -3.17
C LEU A 296 -4.56 12.61 -3.94
N GLY A 297 -5.15 13.60 -3.29
CA GLY A 297 -6.10 14.53 -3.93
C GLY A 297 -5.49 15.39 -5.04
N ASN A 298 -4.17 15.53 -5.05
CA ASN A 298 -3.44 16.21 -6.13
C ASN A 298 -2.89 15.26 -7.22
N SER A 299 -3.07 13.94 -7.11
CA SER A 299 -2.64 12.99 -8.15
C SER A 299 -3.38 13.25 -9.46
N ASP A 300 -2.61 13.42 -10.53
CA ASP A 300 -3.15 13.51 -11.89
C ASP A 300 -3.88 12.20 -12.27
N ASP A 301 -3.36 11.04 -11.86
CA ASP A 301 -3.94 9.72 -12.15
C ASP A 301 -5.35 9.57 -11.54
N VAL A 302 -5.52 9.99 -10.28
CA VAL A 302 -6.82 9.98 -9.58
C VAL A 302 -7.82 10.93 -10.24
N LYS A 303 -7.37 12.14 -10.61
CA LYS A 303 -8.24 13.13 -11.27
C LYS A 303 -8.63 12.69 -12.68
N ALA A 304 -7.69 12.17 -13.47
CA ALA A 304 -7.93 11.67 -14.81
C ALA A 304 -8.93 10.51 -14.79
N ALA A 305 -8.72 9.51 -13.93
CA ALA A 305 -9.67 8.42 -13.74
C ALA A 305 -11.05 8.93 -13.30
N LEU A 306 -11.11 9.81 -12.31
CA LEU A 306 -12.37 10.35 -11.81
C LEU A 306 -13.14 11.13 -12.90
N ALA A 307 -12.46 11.99 -13.67
CA ALA A 307 -13.07 12.73 -14.76
C ALA A 307 -13.63 11.81 -15.85
N VAL A 308 -12.83 10.84 -16.32
CA VAL A 308 -13.26 9.87 -17.34
C VAL A 308 -14.49 9.07 -16.87
N LEU A 309 -14.50 8.58 -15.63
CA LEU A 309 -15.63 7.80 -15.12
C LEU A 309 -16.87 8.66 -14.83
N LEU A 310 -16.72 9.91 -14.38
CA LEU A 310 -17.83 10.85 -14.25
C LEU A 310 -18.47 11.16 -15.59
N HIS A 311 -17.66 11.39 -16.63
CA HIS A 311 -18.14 11.64 -17.98
C HIS A 311 -18.89 10.42 -18.54
N ALA A 312 -18.37 9.21 -18.37
CA ALA A 312 -19.03 7.97 -18.80
C ALA A 312 -20.38 7.72 -18.11
N LEU A 313 -20.60 8.30 -16.93
CA LEU A 313 -21.88 8.30 -16.21
C LEU A 313 -22.77 9.51 -16.52
N GLY A 314 -22.42 10.34 -17.50
CA GLY A 314 -23.18 11.52 -17.92
C GLY A 314 -23.01 12.76 -17.03
N ALA A 315 -22.15 12.71 -16.01
CA ALA A 315 -21.85 13.84 -15.13
C ALA A 315 -20.80 14.79 -15.76
N VAL A 316 -21.10 15.30 -16.96
CA VAL A 316 -20.14 16.03 -17.82
C VAL A 316 -19.54 17.25 -17.13
N ALA A 317 -20.35 18.09 -16.48
CA ALA A 317 -19.85 19.31 -15.81
C ALA A 317 -18.93 19.00 -14.61
N ASP A 318 -19.22 17.94 -13.84
CA ASP A 318 -18.33 17.44 -12.79
C ASP A 318 -17.01 16.93 -13.40
N ALA A 319 -17.08 16.21 -14.52
CA ALA A 319 -15.92 15.66 -15.21
C ALA A 319 -14.99 16.75 -15.74
N GLU A 320 -15.52 17.77 -16.42
CA GLU A 320 -14.77 18.93 -16.90
C GLU A 320 -14.09 19.68 -15.75
N THR A 321 -14.83 19.88 -14.64
CA THR A 321 -14.31 20.52 -13.43
C THR A 321 -13.12 19.76 -12.85
N VAL A 322 -13.24 18.43 -12.69
CA VAL A 322 -12.15 17.57 -12.19
C VAL A 322 -10.97 17.54 -13.17
N TRP A 323 -11.24 17.45 -14.47
CA TRP A 323 -10.22 17.37 -15.52
C TRP A 323 -9.40 18.65 -15.62
N SER A 324 -10.02 19.82 -15.47
CA SER A 324 -9.32 21.12 -15.41
C SER A 324 -8.24 21.19 -14.32
N GLY A 325 -8.34 20.34 -13.29
CA GLY A 325 -7.37 20.20 -12.20
C GLY A 325 -6.20 19.26 -12.47
N VAL A 326 -6.15 18.59 -13.63
CA VAL A 326 -5.04 17.70 -14.04
C VAL A 326 -3.87 18.56 -14.55
N GLN A 327 -2.72 18.46 -13.89
CA GLN A 327 -1.55 19.30 -14.18
C GLN A 327 -0.84 18.86 -15.48
N ARG A 328 -0.87 17.55 -15.77
CA ARG A 328 -0.23 16.95 -16.95
C ARG A 328 -1.25 16.12 -17.72
N PRO A 329 -2.14 16.71 -18.53
CA PRO A 329 -3.22 15.97 -19.20
C PRO A 329 -2.73 15.08 -20.36
N ARG A 330 -1.66 15.48 -21.06
CA ARG A 330 -1.20 14.81 -22.31
C ARG A 330 -0.96 13.29 -22.20
N PRO A 331 -0.35 12.74 -21.12
CA PRO A 331 -0.21 11.28 -20.99
C PRO A 331 -1.57 10.57 -20.88
N TYR A 332 -2.51 11.13 -20.13
CA TYR A 332 -3.84 10.51 -19.92
C TYR A 332 -4.73 10.58 -21.16
N GLN A 333 -4.46 11.49 -22.10
CA GLN A 333 -5.11 11.52 -23.42
C GLN A 333 -4.61 10.41 -24.36
N ASN A 334 -3.53 9.70 -24.02
CA ASN A 334 -2.98 8.60 -24.80
C ASN A 334 -3.48 7.24 -24.27
N LEU A 335 -4.30 6.54 -25.07
CA LEU A 335 -4.86 5.23 -24.70
C LEU A 335 -3.80 4.14 -24.54
N ASP A 336 -2.67 4.22 -25.25
CA ASP A 336 -1.59 3.25 -25.10
C ASP A 336 -0.86 3.45 -23.77
N PHE A 337 -0.64 4.71 -23.36
CA PHE A 337 -0.13 5.04 -22.02
C PHE A 337 -1.06 4.53 -20.92
N LEU A 338 -2.39 4.76 -21.05
CA LEU A 338 -3.36 4.25 -20.09
C LEU A 338 -3.35 2.70 -20.02
N ARG A 339 -3.11 2.03 -21.15
CA ARG A 339 -3.06 0.57 -21.23
C ARG A 339 -1.75 -0.02 -20.68
N SER A 340 -0.59 0.48 -21.08
CA SER A 340 0.72 -0.12 -20.75
C SER A 340 1.39 0.45 -19.50
N GLU A 341 1.23 1.74 -19.22
CA GLU A 341 1.89 2.41 -18.07
C GLU A 341 0.97 2.52 -16.85
N ARG A 342 -0.34 2.33 -17.06
CA ARG A 342 -1.37 2.45 -16.03
C ARG A 342 -2.31 1.25 -15.93
N HIS A 343 -2.20 0.27 -16.82
CA HIS A 343 -2.95 -0.99 -16.75
C HIS A 343 -4.48 -0.79 -16.61
N TRP A 344 -5.02 0.28 -17.22
CA TRP A 344 -6.46 0.56 -17.16
C TRP A 344 -7.26 -0.58 -17.81
N PRO A 345 -8.29 -1.12 -17.14
CA PRO A 345 -9.15 -2.15 -17.70
C PRO A 345 -9.87 -1.71 -18.99
N PRO A 346 -10.26 -2.65 -19.89
CA PRO A 346 -10.89 -2.35 -21.17
C PRO A 346 -12.06 -1.36 -21.11
N ARG A 347 -12.99 -1.50 -20.16
CA ARG A 347 -14.13 -0.57 -20.03
C ARG A 347 -13.68 0.85 -19.65
N ALA A 348 -12.63 0.99 -18.84
CA ALA A 348 -12.06 2.29 -18.49
C ALA A 348 -11.32 2.92 -19.69
N LEU A 349 -10.65 2.11 -20.51
CA LEU A 349 -10.04 2.56 -21.78
C LEU A 349 -11.10 2.99 -22.81
N GLU A 350 -12.22 2.26 -22.90
CA GLU A 350 -13.37 2.63 -23.74
C GLU A 350 -13.98 3.97 -23.30
N ALA A 351 -14.14 4.16 -21.98
CA ALA A 351 -14.61 5.42 -21.40
C ALA A 351 -13.64 6.58 -21.71
N ALA A 352 -12.33 6.38 -21.57
CA ALA A 352 -11.32 7.38 -21.93
C ALA A 352 -11.37 7.73 -23.43
N ALA A 353 -11.50 6.71 -24.28
CA ALA A 353 -11.60 6.88 -25.73
C ALA A 353 -12.87 7.65 -26.14
N GLN A 354 -13.95 7.59 -25.36
CA GLN A 354 -15.16 8.40 -25.58
C GLN A 354 -14.96 9.84 -25.07
N PHE A 355 -14.41 10.01 -23.87
CA PHE A 355 -14.14 11.32 -23.25
C PHE A 355 -13.28 12.22 -24.15
N HIS A 356 -12.13 11.73 -24.63
CA HIS A 356 -11.21 12.54 -25.45
C HIS A 356 -11.72 12.84 -26.86
N ARG A 357 -12.63 12.04 -27.42
CA ARG A 357 -13.26 12.33 -28.72
C ARG A 357 -14.14 13.58 -28.65
N LEU A 358 -14.78 13.82 -27.52
CA LEU A 358 -15.67 14.98 -27.33
C LEU A 358 -14.87 16.26 -27.04
N GLU A 359 -13.74 16.18 -26.32
CA GLU A 359 -12.80 17.30 -26.17
C GLU A 359 -12.29 17.81 -27.54
N ALA A 360 -11.97 16.89 -28.47
CA ALA A 360 -11.52 17.25 -29.81
C ALA A 360 -12.63 17.92 -30.65
N GLY A 361 -13.90 17.54 -30.43
CA GLY A 361 -15.06 18.15 -31.07
C GLY A 361 -15.39 19.55 -30.54
N SER A 362 -15.32 19.76 -29.23
CA SER A 362 -15.59 21.08 -28.63
C SER A 362 -14.51 22.11 -28.96
N ALA A 363 -13.23 21.68 -29.04
CA ALA A 363 -12.11 22.52 -29.46
C ALA A 363 -12.12 22.91 -30.95
N THR A 364 -12.88 22.21 -31.79
CA THR A 364 -13.06 22.52 -33.22
C THR A 364 -14.33 23.32 -33.51
N ALA A 365 -15.37 23.22 -32.67
CA ALA A 365 -16.59 24.02 -32.77
C ALA A 365 -16.48 25.43 -32.13
N SER A 366 -15.35 25.74 -31.48
CA SER A 366 -15.07 27.02 -30.80
C SER A 366 -14.01 27.88 -31.50
N ARG A 367 -13.72 27.57 -32.77
CA ARG A 367 -12.88 28.34 -33.71
C ARG A 367 -13.66 28.69 -34.96
#